data_AF-A0A966USG7-F1
#
_entry.id   AF-A0A966USG7-F1
#
_cell.length_a   1.000
_cell.length_b   1.000
_cell.length_c   1.000
_cell.angle_alpha   90.00
_cell.angle_beta   90.00
_cell.angle_gamma   90.00
#
_symmetry.space_group_name_H-M   'P 1'
#
loop_
_entity.id
_entity.type
_entity.pdbx_description
1 polymer ?
#
loop_
_entity_poly.entity_id
_entity_poly.type
_entity_poly.pdbx_seq_one_letter_code
_entity_poly.pdbx_strand_id
1 'polypeptide(L)'
;MYFHPLQEEIGNLPEETLSKRIRDLSKKIAQSKRWIRNPEMLAQLQNALFAYQEEMRRRRLKNWQDEYKKARGEPDMGELINIE
;
A
#
# COMPACT_ATOMS: atom_id res chain seq x y z
N MET A 1 0.50 15.04 13.66
CA MET A 1 0.22 14.43 12.34
C MET A 1 1.45 14.66 11.47
N TYR A 2 2.18 13.61 11.06
CA TYR A 2 3.18 13.75 10.01
C TYR A 2 2.86 12.77 8.88
N PHE A 3 2.07 13.32 7.97
CA PHE A 3 1.81 12.83 6.64
C PHE A 3 3.11 12.97 5.84
N HIS A 4 3.67 11.86 5.36
CA HIS A 4 4.88 11.89 4.55
C HIS A 4 4.49 12.30 3.10
N PRO A 5 5.12 13.32 2.50
CA PRO A 5 4.71 13.94 1.22
C PRO A 5 4.91 13.06 -0.04
N LEU A 6 4.95 11.72 0.11
CA LEU A 6 5.16 10.75 -0.97
C LEU A 6 3.95 9.82 -1.17
N GLN A 7 2.77 10.18 -0.69
CA GLN A 7 1.56 9.38 -0.90
C GLN A 7 1.22 9.20 -2.38
N GLU A 8 1.55 10.17 -3.23
CA GLU A 8 1.43 10.04 -4.69
C GLU A 8 2.44 9.03 -5.28
N GLU A 9 3.53 8.69 -4.61
CA GLU A 9 4.45 7.67 -5.10
C GLU A 9 3.98 6.25 -4.77
N ILE A 10 3.50 6.00 -3.54
CA ILE A 10 3.17 4.63 -3.10
C ILE A 10 2.03 4.03 -3.93
N GLY A 11 1.01 4.84 -4.25
CA GLY A 11 -0.12 4.43 -5.09
C GLY A 11 0.26 4.09 -6.53
N ASN A 12 1.34 4.68 -7.06
CA ASN A 12 1.81 4.48 -8.43
C ASN A 12 2.85 3.35 -8.57
N LEU A 13 3.30 2.75 -7.47
CA LEU A 13 4.28 1.66 -7.52
C LEU A 13 3.62 0.35 -8.00
N PRO A 14 4.31 -0.50 -8.79
CA PRO A 14 3.83 -1.84 -9.08
C PRO A 14 3.85 -2.70 -7.81
N GLU A 15 2.95 -3.69 -7.74
CA GLU A 15 2.77 -4.56 -6.56
C GLU A 15 4.06 -5.31 -6.18
N GLU A 16 4.87 -5.68 -7.16
CA GLU A 16 6.18 -6.31 -6.94
C GLU A 16 7.13 -5.38 -6.17
N THR A 17 7.21 -4.11 -6.58
CA THR A 17 8.04 -3.11 -5.90
C THR A 17 7.51 -2.81 -4.51
N LEU A 18 6.19 -2.75 -4.34
CA LEU A 18 5.55 -2.60 -3.04
C LEU A 18 5.94 -3.75 -2.09
N SER A 19 5.90 -4.98 -2.59
CA SER A 19 6.29 -6.19 -1.86
C SER A 19 7.77 -6.22 -1.49
N LYS A 20 8.66 -5.81 -2.41
CA LYS A 20 10.10 -5.68 -2.16
C LYS A 20 10.36 -4.66 -1.03
N ARG A 21 9.73 -3.47 -1.11
CA ARG A 21 9.86 -2.42 -0.08
C ARG A 21 9.38 -2.87 1.30
N ILE A 22 8.26 -3.60 1.38
CA ILE A 22 7.77 -4.18 2.65
C ILE A 22 8.80 -5.12 3.27
N ARG A 23 9.41 -6.01 2.48
CA ARG A 23 10.44 -6.93 2.97
C ARG A 23 11.67 -6.16 3.48
N ASP A 24 12.11 -5.15 2.74
CA ASP A 24 13.28 -4.37 3.10
C ASP A 24 13.06 -3.53 4.37
N LEU A 25 11.90 -2.89 4.49
CA LEU A 25 11.51 -2.17 5.72
C LEU A 25 11.44 -3.11 6.92
N SER A 26 10.88 -4.31 6.73
CA SER A 26 10.81 -5.32 7.80
C SER A 26 12.20 -5.76 8.27
N LYS A 27 13.14 -5.96 7.34
CA LYS A 27 14.56 -6.25 7.66
C LYS A 27 15.21 -5.09 8.40
N LYS A 28 15.02 -3.85 7.94
CA LYS A 28 15.57 -2.64 8.59
C LYS A 28 15.03 -2.44 10.00
N ILE A 29 13.73 -2.71 10.23
CA ILE A 29 13.13 -2.70 11.57
C ILE A 29 13.81 -3.74 12.46
N ALA A 30 13.99 -4.97 11.98
CA ALA A 30 14.64 -6.03 12.76
C ALA A 30 16.10 -5.68 13.11
N GLN A 31 16.85 -5.11 12.15
CA GLN A 31 18.20 -4.63 12.39
C GLN A 31 18.23 -3.45 13.36
N SER A 32 17.33 -2.47 13.21
CA SER A 32 17.27 -1.28 14.05
C SER A 32 16.93 -1.63 15.51
N LYS A 33 15.97 -2.56 15.71
CA LYS A 33 15.64 -3.12 17.04
C LYS A 33 16.83 -3.81 17.71
N ARG A 34 17.69 -4.50 16.93
CA ARG A 34 18.84 -5.24 17.45
C ARG A 34 20.05 -4.36 17.73
N TRP A 35 20.35 -3.42 16.84
CA TRP A 35 21.65 -2.74 16.81
C TRP A 35 21.59 -1.24 17.08
N ILE A 36 20.52 -0.55 16.65
CA ILE A 36 20.53 0.92 16.54
C ILE A 36 19.90 1.61 17.75
N ARG A 37 19.08 0.94 18.56
CA ARG A 37 18.47 1.47 19.81
C ARG A 37 17.94 2.91 19.71
N ASN A 38 17.50 3.35 18.52
CA ASN A 38 16.91 4.65 18.29
C ASN A 38 15.39 4.48 18.15
N PRO A 39 14.59 4.89 19.16
CA PRO A 39 13.15 4.68 19.17
C PRO A 39 12.41 5.52 18.12
N GLU A 40 12.91 6.72 17.80
CA GLU A 40 12.28 7.61 16.82
C GLU A 40 12.42 7.05 15.40
N MET A 41 13.62 6.62 15.04
CA MET A 41 13.86 5.95 13.75
C MET A 41 13.02 4.68 13.62
N LEU A 42 12.89 3.90 14.70
CA LEU A 42 12.07 2.71 14.71
C LEU A 42 10.59 3.04 14.45
N ALA A 43 10.06 4.08 15.09
CA ALA A 43 8.68 4.53 14.88
C ALA A 43 8.46 4.98 13.43
N GLN A 44 9.40 5.72 12.84
CA GLN A 44 9.34 6.14 11.44
C GLN A 44 9.33 4.94 10.49
N LEU A 45 10.19 3.94 10.71
CA LEU A 45 10.23 2.72 9.91
C LEU A 45 8.93 1.90 10.03
N GLN A 46 8.36 1.82 11.24
CA GLN A 46 7.08 1.14 11.47
C GLN A 46 5.92 1.85 10.78
N ASN A 47 5.86 3.18 10.86
CA ASN A 47 4.86 3.99 10.17
C ASN A 47 4.96 3.82 8.65
N ALA A 48 6.18 3.82 8.11
CA ALA A 48 6.42 3.56 6.70
C ALA A 48 5.92 2.15 6.32
N LEU A 49 6.31 1.11 7.07
CA LEU A 49 5.86 -0.26 6.82
C LEU A 49 4.33 -0.37 6.79
N PHE A 50 3.65 0.27 7.75
CA PHE A 50 2.20 0.29 7.84
C PHE A 50 1.57 0.90 6.57
N ALA A 51 2.09 2.04 6.09
CA ALA A 51 1.58 2.68 4.88
C ALA A 51 1.67 1.77 3.64
N TYR A 52 2.79 1.05 3.45
CA TYR A 52 2.93 0.10 2.33
C TYR A 52 2.01 -1.11 2.46
N GLN A 53 1.83 -1.64 3.68
CA GLN A 53 0.91 -2.76 3.91
C GLN A 53 -0.54 -2.38 3.67
N GLU A 54 -0.92 -1.16 4.09
CA GLU A 54 -2.27 -0.62 3.90
C GLU A 54 -2.57 -0.41 2.42
N GLU A 55 -1.64 0.14 1.63
CA GLU A 55 -1.81 0.25 0.18
C GLU A 55 -2.04 -1.12 -0.47
N MET A 56 -1.24 -2.12 -0.10
CA MET A 56 -1.41 -3.48 -0.61
C MET A 56 -2.78 -4.06 -0.27
N ARG A 57 -3.27 -3.78 0.94
CA ARG A 57 -4.62 -4.18 1.38
C ARG A 57 -5.70 -3.48 0.57
N ARG A 58 -5.57 -2.17 0.33
CA ARG A 58 -6.51 -1.38 -0.48
C ARG A 58 -6.62 -1.92 -1.90
N ARG A 59 -5.49 -2.25 -2.53
CA ARG A 59 -5.46 -2.85 -3.88
C ARG A 59 -6.16 -4.21 -3.92
N ARG A 60 -5.87 -5.08 -2.96
CA ARG A 60 -6.57 -6.38 -2.86
C ARG A 60 -8.08 -6.21 -2.67
N LEU A 61 -8.49 -5.25 -1.84
CA LEU A 61 -9.90 -4.96 -1.62
C LEU A 61 -10.58 -4.43 -2.89
N LYS A 62 -9.90 -3.53 -3.61
CA LYS A 62 -10.39 -3.00 -4.89
C LYS A 62 -10.54 -4.12 -5.92
N ASN A 63 -9.52 -4.96 -6.10
CA ASN A 63 -9.58 -6.09 -7.03
C ASN A 63 -10.71 -7.05 -6.67
N TRP A 64 -10.91 -7.34 -5.38
CA TRP A 64 -12.02 -8.17 -4.93
C TRP A 64 -13.38 -7.53 -5.19
N GLN A 65 -13.53 -6.22 -4.96
CA GLN A 65 -14.75 -5.49 -5.31
C GLN A 65 -15.02 -5.54 -6.82
N ASP A 66 -13.99 -5.34 -7.64
CA ASP A 66 -14.09 -5.36 -9.11
C ASP A 66 -14.46 -6.77 -9.61
N GLU A 67 -13.86 -7.83 -9.05
CA GLU A 67 -14.24 -9.22 -9.33
C GLU A 67 -15.68 -9.55 -8.91
N TYR A 68 -16.10 -9.06 -7.74
CA TYR A 68 -17.46 -9.27 -7.24
C TYR A 68 -18.52 -8.56 -8.09
N LYS A 69 -18.24 -7.34 -8.56
CA LYS A 69 -19.11 -6.61 -9.50
C LYS A 69 -19.21 -7.34 -10.84
N LYS A 70 -18.08 -7.77 -11.40
CA LYS A 70 -18.04 -8.59 -12.63
C LYS A 70 -18.85 -9.87 -12.50
N ALA A 71 -18.72 -10.58 -11.38
CA ALA A 71 -19.47 -11.80 -11.11
C ALA A 71 -20.99 -11.58 -11.00
N ARG A 72 -21.42 -10.37 -10.61
CA ARG A 72 -22.84 -9.99 -10.54
C ARG A 72 -23.39 -9.43 -11.85
N GLY A 73 -22.56 -9.26 -12.88
CA GLY A 73 -22.98 -8.68 -14.16
C GLY A 73 -23.40 -7.21 -14.07
N GLU A 74 -22.98 -6.49 -13.03
CA GLU A 74 -23.15 -5.04 -12.93
C GLU A 74 -22.17 -4.38 -13.91
N PRO A 75 -22.63 -3.63 -14.93
CA PRO A 75 -21.72 -2.91 -15.82
C PRO A 75 -20.91 -1.92 -14.99
N ASP A 76 -19.62 -1.79 -15.31
CA ASP A 76 -18.78 -0.80 -14.62
C ASP A 76 -19.39 0.58 -14.86
N MET A 77 -19.63 1.36 -13.80
CA MET A 77 -20.20 2.71 -13.93
C MET A 77 -19.37 3.62 -14.84
N GLY A 78 -18.12 3.25 -15.18
CA GLY A 78 -17.30 3.90 -16.19
C GLY A 78 -17.67 3.56 -17.65
N GLU A 79 -18.29 2.41 -17.92
CA GLU A 79 -18.88 2.10 -19.24
C GLU A 79 -20.16 2.90 -19.49
N LEU A 80 -20.87 3.32 -18.43
CA LEU A 80 -22.03 4.21 -18.53
C LEU A 80 -21.65 5.68 -18.82
N ILE A 81 -20.36 6.03 -18.79
CA ILE A 81 -19.84 7.38 -19.14
C ILE A 81 -19.31 7.39 -20.60
N ASN A 82 -19.63 6.37 -21.40
CA ASN A 82 -19.47 6.39 -22.86
C ASN A 82 -20.85 6.48 -23.56
N ILE A 83 -21.71 7.38 -23.08
CA ILE A 83 -22.91 7.80 -23.82
C ILE A 83 -22.65 9.22 -24.31
N GLU A 84 -22.17 9.30 -25.56
CA GLU A 84 -22.05 10.47 -26.46
C GLU A 84 -21.29 11.73 -26.00
#